data_AF-A0AA89XHL7-F1
#
_entry.id   AF-A0AA89XHL7-F1
#
_cell.length_a   1.000
_cell.length_b   1.000
_cell.length_c   1.000
_cell.angle_alpha   90.00
_cell.angle_beta   90.00
_cell.angle_gamma   90.00
#
_symmetry.space_group_name_H-M   'P 1'
#
loop_
_entity.id
_entity.type
_entity.pdbx_description
1 polymer ?
#
loop_
_entity_poly.entity_id
_entity_poly.type
_entity_poly.pdbx_seq_one_letter_code
_entity_poly.pdbx_strand_id
1 'polypeptide(L)'
;MALTIDSREADELSRLLNDPRYDARHDIWLWLWLNKYHDAHFDSVTCNGITMRETLASYLSERSGILESVNSEKDQFLVPDSCLRWIDGNERQSQWLLRQIEPVTDQGPAEGFPRGLVRLTGKNRLIAMFDLWKLDVAEKVIAIGHLRADWLEHEARDRDFEWFKDKKETTERCKCAWEWLEKNDKSIFKGRAAITSYDDLLIYFDKVGHGPQERKYIVQKIKNRWSRKQFDQRAADKKQCNVMLSKKVIHLLDELSEKHSLKRAQVLERLVTAEAESGDYLAENLKSSR
;
A
#
# COMPACT_ATOMS: atom_id res chain seq x y z
N MET A 1 -21.84 6.73 -45.78
CA MET A 1 -22.19 5.48 -45.09
C MET A 1 -21.76 5.61 -43.64
N ALA A 2 -22.69 5.98 -42.76
CA ALA A 2 -22.47 5.96 -41.32
C ALA A 2 -22.80 4.55 -40.83
N LEU A 3 -21.81 3.87 -40.24
CA LEU A 3 -21.98 2.59 -39.57
C LEU A 3 -22.72 2.85 -38.25
N THR A 4 -24.01 2.53 -38.23
CA THR A 4 -24.80 2.35 -37.02
C THR A 4 -24.22 1.19 -36.22
N ILE A 5 -23.63 1.51 -35.06
CA ILE A 5 -23.13 0.52 -34.11
C ILE A 5 -24.34 -0.07 -33.38
N ASP A 6 -24.69 -1.27 -33.81
CA ASP A 6 -25.19 -2.42 -33.04
C ASP A 6 -26.11 -2.10 -31.85
N SER A 7 -27.42 -2.08 -32.10
CA SER A 7 -28.44 -2.18 -31.07
C SER A 7 -28.40 -3.59 -30.48
N ARG A 8 -27.66 -3.80 -29.39
CA ARG A 8 -28.03 -4.86 -28.43
C ARG A 8 -29.47 -4.58 -28.05
N GLU A 9 -30.38 -5.53 -28.33
CA GLU A 9 -31.75 -5.45 -27.83
C GLU A 9 -31.70 -5.09 -26.35
N ALA A 10 -32.37 -3.99 -25.97
CA ALA A 10 -32.49 -3.62 -24.58
C ALA A 10 -33.10 -4.82 -23.83
N ASP A 11 -32.38 -5.31 -22.83
CA ASP A 11 -32.89 -6.37 -21.97
C ASP A 11 -34.11 -5.89 -21.17
N GLU A 12 -34.79 -6.83 -20.53
CA GLU A 12 -36.06 -6.55 -19.86
C GLU A 12 -35.92 -5.47 -18.78
N LEU A 13 -34.81 -5.46 -18.04
CA LEU A 13 -34.56 -4.43 -17.03
C LEU A 13 -34.43 -3.04 -17.66
N SER A 14 -33.69 -2.92 -18.76
CA SER A 14 -33.53 -1.66 -19.48
C SER A 14 -34.87 -1.14 -20.05
N ARG A 15 -35.76 -2.04 -20.48
CA ARG A 15 -37.12 -1.66 -20.90
C ARG A 15 -37.97 -1.16 -19.74
N LEU A 16 -37.97 -1.87 -18.62
CA LEU A 16 -38.73 -1.48 -17.42
C LEU A 16 -38.28 -0.12 -16.87
N LEU A 17 -36.98 0.13 -16.83
CA LEU A 17 -36.42 1.38 -16.31
C LEU A 17 -36.48 2.55 -17.30
N ASN A 18 -36.89 2.31 -18.55
CA ASN A 18 -36.79 3.25 -19.66
C ASN A 18 -35.36 3.83 -19.83
N ASP A 19 -34.35 2.99 -19.59
CA ASP A 19 -32.93 3.35 -19.66
C ASP A 19 -32.23 2.45 -20.70
N PRO A 20 -31.91 2.99 -21.89
CA PRO A 20 -31.33 2.20 -22.97
C PRO A 20 -29.86 1.85 -22.73
N ARG A 21 -29.22 2.38 -21.68
CA ARG A 21 -27.78 2.15 -21.42
C ARG A 21 -27.58 1.26 -20.21
N TYR A 22 -26.80 0.20 -20.42
CA TYR A 22 -26.30 -0.62 -19.34
C TYR A 22 -25.33 0.18 -18.47
N ASP A 23 -25.60 0.24 -17.16
CA ASP A 23 -24.70 0.79 -16.15
C ASP A 23 -24.64 -0.12 -14.92
N ALA A 24 -23.49 -0.75 -14.72
CA ALA A 24 -23.25 -1.67 -13.61
C ALA A 24 -23.39 -1.00 -12.24
N ARG A 25 -23.04 0.29 -12.10
CA ARG A 25 -23.17 1.02 -10.83
C ARG A 25 -24.65 1.17 -10.47
N HIS A 26 -25.46 1.57 -11.43
CA HIS A 26 -26.91 1.72 -11.23
C HIS A 26 -27.56 0.39 -10.86
N ASP A 27 -27.18 -0.70 -11.52
CA ASP A 27 -27.71 -2.03 -11.20
C ASP A 27 -27.31 -2.50 -9.79
N ILE A 28 -26.04 -2.28 -9.40
CA ILE A 28 -25.54 -2.62 -8.08
C ILE A 28 -26.29 -1.82 -7.01
N TRP A 29 -26.45 -0.51 -7.21
CA TRP A 29 -27.24 0.33 -6.30
C TRP A 29 -28.68 -0.17 -6.21
N LEU A 30 -29.34 -0.43 -7.34
CA LEU A 30 -30.74 -0.86 -7.37
C LEU A 30 -30.93 -2.19 -6.64
N TRP A 31 -30.03 -3.15 -6.87
CA TRP A 31 -30.02 -4.43 -6.17
C TRP A 31 -29.90 -4.24 -4.66
N LEU A 32 -29.00 -3.37 -4.22
CA LEU A 32 -28.74 -3.11 -2.82
C LEU A 32 -29.87 -2.33 -2.15
N TRP A 33 -30.41 -1.31 -2.83
CA TRP A 33 -31.50 -0.48 -2.36
C TRP A 33 -32.79 -1.29 -2.21
N LEU A 34 -33.12 -2.16 -3.17
CA LEU A 34 -34.26 -3.08 -3.08
C LEU A 34 -34.12 -4.05 -1.91
N ASN A 35 -32.93 -4.61 -1.69
CA ASN A 35 -32.72 -5.48 -0.53
C ASN A 35 -32.83 -4.75 0.80
N LYS A 36 -32.33 -3.50 0.87
CA LYS A 36 -32.26 -2.74 2.12
C LYS A 36 -33.58 -2.08 2.50
N TYR A 37 -34.33 -1.58 1.51
CA TYR A 37 -35.50 -0.73 1.73
C TYR A 37 -36.82 -1.34 1.27
N HIS A 38 -36.79 -2.45 0.53
CA HIS A 38 -37.98 -3.11 -0.04
C HIS A 38 -38.06 -4.62 0.24
N ASP A 39 -37.26 -5.14 1.18
CA ASP A 39 -37.30 -6.55 1.60
C ASP A 39 -37.26 -7.52 0.41
N ALA A 40 -36.39 -7.24 -0.56
CA ALA A 40 -36.33 -8.05 -1.79
C ALA A 40 -35.71 -9.45 -1.60
N HIS A 41 -34.97 -9.67 -0.51
CA HIS A 41 -34.36 -10.94 -0.12
C HIS A 41 -33.55 -11.64 -1.24
N PHE A 42 -32.88 -10.88 -2.10
CA PHE A 42 -32.04 -11.45 -3.14
C PHE A 42 -30.81 -12.15 -2.53
N ASP A 43 -30.34 -13.21 -3.19
CA ASP A 43 -29.12 -13.89 -2.77
C ASP A 43 -27.89 -12.99 -2.96
N SER A 44 -27.22 -12.66 -1.85
CA SER A 44 -25.99 -11.84 -1.81
C SER A 44 -24.89 -12.28 -2.79
N VAL A 45 -24.82 -13.57 -3.14
CA VAL A 45 -23.83 -14.10 -4.10
C VAL A 45 -24.10 -13.64 -5.54
N THR A 46 -25.33 -13.22 -5.83
CA THR A 46 -25.78 -12.76 -7.15
C THR A 46 -25.54 -11.28 -7.41
N CYS A 47 -25.32 -10.48 -6.36
CA CYS A 47 -25.01 -9.06 -6.51
C CYS A 47 -23.74 -8.89 -7.35
N ASN A 48 -23.78 -7.99 -8.34
CA ASN A 48 -22.72 -7.81 -9.35
C ASN A 48 -22.38 -9.11 -10.14
N GLY A 49 -23.34 -10.03 -10.24
CA GLY A 49 -23.24 -11.27 -11.02
C GLY A 49 -24.03 -11.23 -12.32
N ILE A 50 -23.86 -12.27 -13.15
CA ILE A 50 -24.48 -12.35 -14.49
C ILE A 50 -26.02 -12.42 -14.47
N THR A 51 -26.62 -13.00 -13.41
CA THR A 51 -28.08 -13.16 -13.25
C THR A 51 -28.74 -11.98 -12.54
N MET A 52 -27.96 -10.98 -12.11
CA MET A 52 -28.45 -9.86 -11.30
C MET A 52 -29.56 -9.09 -12.02
N ARG A 53 -29.37 -8.78 -13.31
CA ARG A 53 -30.34 -7.98 -14.09
C ARG A 53 -31.65 -8.72 -14.32
N GLU A 54 -31.60 -10.02 -14.58
CA GLU A 54 -32.81 -10.86 -14.71
C GLU A 54 -33.60 -10.94 -13.40
N THR A 55 -32.89 -11.01 -12.27
CA THR A 55 -33.49 -11.00 -10.93
C THR A 55 -34.17 -9.66 -10.64
N LEU A 56 -33.52 -8.55 -10.97
CA LEU A 56 -34.07 -7.20 -10.84
C LEU A 56 -35.32 -7.01 -11.71
N ALA A 57 -35.27 -7.43 -12.98
CA ALA A 57 -36.40 -7.30 -13.90
C ALA A 57 -37.62 -8.10 -13.40
N SER A 58 -37.40 -9.35 -12.98
CA SER A 58 -38.46 -10.21 -12.43
C SER A 58 -39.10 -9.60 -11.18
N TYR A 59 -38.30 -9.00 -10.28
CA TYR A 59 -38.82 -8.38 -9.06
C TYR A 59 -39.63 -7.10 -9.33
N LEU A 60 -39.19 -6.28 -10.28
CA LEU A 60 -39.81 -4.99 -10.59
C LEU A 60 -41.07 -5.12 -11.45
N SER A 61 -41.15 -6.13 -12.33
CA SER A 61 -42.33 -6.36 -13.18
C SER A 61 -43.61 -6.62 -12.36
N GLU A 62 -43.45 -7.21 -11.17
CA GLU A 62 -44.55 -7.49 -10.23
C GLU A 62 -44.89 -6.29 -9.31
N ARG A 63 -44.10 -5.20 -9.35
CA ARG A 63 -44.15 -4.12 -8.35
C ARG A 63 -44.06 -2.73 -8.99
N SER A 64 -45.11 -2.36 -9.74
CA SER A 64 -45.20 -1.06 -10.43
C SER A 64 -44.95 0.15 -9.53
N GLY A 65 -45.45 0.14 -8.29
CA GLY A 65 -45.26 1.25 -7.35
C GLY A 65 -43.80 1.49 -6.95
N ILE A 66 -42.98 0.43 -6.92
CA ILE A 66 -41.53 0.57 -6.68
C ILE A 66 -40.86 1.04 -7.98
N LEU A 67 -41.24 0.47 -9.12
CA LEU A 67 -40.68 0.83 -10.43
C LEU A 67 -40.81 2.33 -10.72
N GLU A 68 -41.96 2.93 -10.39
CA GLU A 68 -42.21 4.36 -10.56
C GLU A 68 -41.30 5.25 -9.71
N SER A 69 -40.87 4.79 -8.53
CA SER A 69 -40.00 5.57 -7.65
C SER A 69 -38.51 5.41 -7.97
N VAL A 70 -38.10 4.36 -8.70
CA VAL A 70 -36.69 4.04 -8.94
C VAL A 70 -35.88 5.25 -9.42
N ASN A 71 -36.38 5.99 -10.42
CA ASN A 71 -35.62 7.11 -10.98
C ASN A 71 -35.53 8.29 -10.00
N SER A 72 -36.60 8.60 -9.26
CA SER A 72 -36.53 9.64 -8.22
C SER A 72 -35.61 9.26 -7.06
N GLU A 73 -35.53 7.97 -6.73
CA GLU A 73 -34.65 7.46 -5.67
C GLU A 73 -33.20 7.45 -6.15
N LYS A 74 -32.94 7.12 -7.43
CA LYS A 74 -31.59 7.29 -8.03
C LYS A 74 -31.09 8.72 -7.84
N ASP A 75 -31.93 9.71 -8.14
CA ASP A 75 -31.57 11.13 -8.02
C ASP A 75 -31.30 11.55 -6.56
N GLN A 76 -31.87 10.86 -5.58
CA GLN A 76 -31.65 11.11 -4.14
C GLN A 76 -30.43 10.40 -3.58
N PHE A 77 -30.05 9.25 -4.15
CA PHE A 77 -28.97 8.43 -3.62
C PHE A 77 -27.64 8.61 -4.37
N LEU A 78 -27.67 8.78 -5.69
CA LEU A 78 -26.48 8.69 -6.52
C LEU A 78 -25.82 10.06 -6.73
N VAL A 79 -24.53 10.14 -6.40
CA VAL A 79 -23.70 11.28 -6.78
C VAL A 79 -23.22 11.16 -8.23
N PRO A 80 -22.91 12.27 -8.93
CA PRO A 80 -22.29 12.22 -10.24
C PRO A 80 -20.98 11.44 -10.24
N ASP A 81 -20.69 10.70 -11.32
CA ASP A 81 -19.45 9.92 -11.44
C ASP A 81 -18.18 10.74 -11.22
N SER A 82 -18.19 12.02 -11.62
CA SER A 82 -17.08 12.94 -11.42
C SER A 82 -16.65 13.06 -9.96
N CYS A 83 -17.57 12.91 -9.01
CA CYS A 83 -17.28 12.94 -7.58
C CYS A 83 -16.52 11.70 -7.10
N LEU A 84 -16.62 10.57 -7.82
CA LEU A 84 -16.06 9.27 -7.44
C LEU A 84 -14.82 8.89 -8.27
N ARG A 85 -14.48 9.64 -9.33
CA ARG A 85 -13.36 9.34 -10.24
C ARG A 85 -11.98 9.20 -9.56
N TRP A 86 -11.78 9.84 -8.41
CA TRP A 86 -10.52 9.80 -7.66
C TRP A 86 -10.33 8.47 -6.90
N ILE A 87 -11.37 7.66 -6.78
CA ILE A 87 -11.29 6.31 -6.22
C ILE A 87 -10.74 5.39 -7.30
N ASP A 88 -9.50 4.94 -7.15
CA ASP A 88 -8.83 4.08 -8.12
C ASP A 88 -9.06 2.59 -7.82
N GLY A 89 -9.43 2.25 -6.59
CA GLY A 89 -9.66 0.87 -6.16
C GLY A 89 -8.39 0.09 -5.84
N ASN A 90 -7.24 0.77 -5.72
CA ASN A 90 -6.02 0.12 -5.27
C ASN A 90 -6.20 -0.39 -3.82
N GLU A 91 -5.48 -1.43 -3.45
CA GLU A 91 -5.68 -2.12 -2.17
C GLU A 91 -5.48 -1.19 -0.97
N ARG A 92 -4.48 -0.31 -1.01
CA ARG A 92 -4.18 0.62 0.07
C ARG A 92 -5.27 1.67 0.23
N GLN A 93 -5.65 2.34 -0.85
CA GLN A 93 -6.74 3.32 -0.85
C GLN A 93 -8.03 2.66 -0.40
N SER A 94 -8.31 1.44 -0.87
CA SER A 94 -9.51 0.69 -0.48
C SER A 94 -9.54 0.39 1.02
N GLN A 95 -8.44 -0.10 1.58
CA GLN A 95 -8.35 -0.36 3.03
C GLN A 95 -8.44 0.92 3.87
N TRP A 96 -7.89 2.03 3.38
CA TRP A 96 -7.97 3.31 4.06
C TRP A 96 -9.41 3.85 4.04
N LEU A 97 -10.04 3.88 2.86
CA LEU A 97 -11.40 4.37 2.67
C LEU A 97 -12.42 3.56 3.47
N LEU A 98 -12.32 2.22 3.47
CA LEU A 98 -13.22 1.38 4.27
C LEU A 98 -13.24 1.80 5.74
N ARG A 99 -12.08 2.09 6.34
CA ARG A 99 -12.00 2.53 7.75
C ARG A 99 -12.62 3.91 8.00
N GLN A 100 -12.62 4.79 7.00
CA GLN A 100 -13.23 6.11 7.12
C GLN A 100 -14.75 6.08 6.90
N ILE A 101 -15.21 5.21 6.00
CA ILE A 101 -16.60 5.16 5.54
C ILE A 101 -17.46 4.29 6.46
N GLU A 102 -16.93 3.16 6.96
CA GLU A 102 -17.68 2.22 7.81
C GLU A 102 -18.31 2.89 9.06
N PRO A 103 -17.63 3.80 9.78
CA PRO A 103 -18.20 4.47 10.95
C PRO A 103 -19.23 5.56 10.61
N VAL A 104 -19.19 6.12 9.41
CA VAL A 104 -19.92 7.37 9.06
C VAL A 104 -21.19 7.09 8.25
N THR A 105 -21.24 5.96 7.56
CA THR A 105 -22.33 5.65 6.62
C THR A 105 -23.50 4.86 7.22
N ASP A 106 -23.44 4.52 8.52
CA ASP A 106 -24.31 3.53 9.18
C ASP A 106 -24.34 2.17 8.43
N GLN A 107 -23.33 1.91 7.59
CA GLN A 107 -23.19 0.67 6.81
C GLN A 107 -22.21 -0.31 7.46
N GLY A 108 -22.00 -0.19 8.78
CA GLY A 108 -21.25 -1.18 9.54
C GLY A 108 -21.87 -2.59 9.45
N PRO A 109 -21.14 -3.66 9.84
CA PRO A 109 -21.63 -5.04 9.79
C PRO A 109 -22.92 -5.28 10.59
N ALA A 110 -23.27 -4.36 11.49
CA ALA A 110 -24.42 -4.46 12.38
C ALA A 110 -25.69 -3.80 11.81
N GLU A 111 -25.61 -2.81 10.90
CA GLU A 111 -26.76 -1.93 10.62
C GLU A 111 -27.05 -1.59 9.14
N GLY A 112 -26.36 -2.15 8.12
CA GLY A 112 -26.86 -1.88 6.77
C GLY A 112 -26.21 -2.49 5.53
N PHE A 113 -24.92 -2.83 5.54
CA PHE A 113 -24.31 -3.40 4.33
C PHE A 113 -24.47 -4.93 4.32
N PRO A 114 -25.06 -5.54 3.28
CA PRO A 114 -25.22 -6.98 3.22
C PRO A 114 -23.87 -7.69 3.34
N ARG A 115 -23.79 -8.69 4.24
CA ARG A 115 -22.65 -9.61 4.31
C ARG A 115 -22.74 -10.60 3.14
N GLY A 116 -21.61 -11.19 2.75
CA GLY A 116 -21.59 -12.23 1.71
C GLY A 116 -21.64 -11.73 0.26
N LEU A 117 -21.45 -10.43 0.03
CA LEU A 117 -21.34 -9.84 -1.32
C LEU A 117 -20.00 -10.18 -1.99
N VAL A 118 -19.76 -11.47 -2.28
CA VAL A 118 -18.47 -12.01 -2.73
C VAL A 118 -17.97 -11.45 -4.06
N ARG A 119 -18.89 -10.93 -4.91
CA ARG A 119 -18.57 -10.32 -6.21
C ARG A 119 -18.47 -8.80 -6.15
N LEU A 120 -18.74 -8.19 -5.00
CA LEU A 120 -18.66 -6.76 -4.79
C LEU A 120 -17.42 -6.43 -3.97
N THR A 121 -16.30 -6.21 -4.65
CA THR A 121 -14.98 -5.98 -4.05
C THR A 121 -14.34 -4.69 -4.54
N GLY A 122 -13.28 -4.24 -3.86
CA GLY A 122 -12.47 -3.07 -4.24
C GLY A 122 -13.32 -1.81 -4.48
N LYS A 123 -13.07 -1.15 -5.61
CA LYS A 123 -13.74 0.09 -6.02
C LYS A 123 -15.26 -0.01 -6.02
N ASN A 124 -15.82 -1.08 -6.58
CA ASN A 124 -17.28 -1.21 -6.70
C ASN A 124 -17.95 -1.31 -5.32
N ARG A 125 -17.29 -1.95 -4.35
CA ARG A 125 -17.77 -2.01 -2.97
C ARG A 125 -17.79 -0.63 -2.32
N LEU A 126 -16.72 0.14 -2.46
CA LEU A 126 -16.62 1.49 -1.92
C LEU A 126 -17.69 2.41 -2.50
N ILE A 127 -17.86 2.38 -3.84
CA ILE A 127 -18.88 3.16 -4.53
C ILE A 127 -20.27 2.76 -4.05
N ALA A 128 -20.55 1.46 -3.96
CA ALA A 128 -21.83 0.96 -3.46
C ALA A 128 -22.15 1.41 -2.03
N MET A 129 -21.14 1.54 -1.15
CA MET A 129 -21.34 2.07 0.20
C MET A 129 -21.75 3.54 0.18
N PHE A 130 -21.15 4.37 -0.68
CA PHE A 130 -21.58 5.75 -0.87
C PHE A 130 -22.97 5.85 -1.51
N ASP A 131 -23.25 4.99 -2.49
CA ASP A 131 -24.53 4.95 -3.19
C ASP A 131 -25.66 4.50 -2.27
N LEU A 132 -25.40 3.64 -1.28
CA LEU A 132 -26.36 3.24 -0.24
C LEU A 132 -26.44 4.17 0.97
N TRP A 133 -25.56 5.16 1.07
CA TRP A 133 -25.54 6.07 2.21
C TRP A 133 -26.74 7.02 2.12
N LYS A 134 -27.67 6.93 3.07
CA LYS A 134 -28.87 7.76 3.09
C LYS A 134 -28.56 9.13 3.68
N LEU A 135 -27.97 9.99 2.86
CA LEU A 135 -27.64 11.37 3.13
C LEU A 135 -28.05 12.21 1.92
N ASP A 136 -28.42 13.47 2.12
CA ASP A 136 -28.71 14.39 1.01
C ASP A 136 -27.53 14.43 0.02
N VAL A 137 -27.84 14.50 -1.28
CA VAL A 137 -26.82 14.43 -2.33
C VAL A 137 -25.78 15.55 -2.19
N ALA A 138 -26.19 16.76 -1.83
CA ALA A 138 -25.25 17.87 -1.67
C ALA A 138 -24.32 17.64 -0.48
N GLU A 139 -24.86 17.18 0.65
CA GLU A 139 -24.07 16.81 1.84
C GLU A 139 -23.11 15.64 1.54
N LYS A 140 -23.57 14.64 0.78
CA LYS A 140 -22.76 13.50 0.36
C LYS A 140 -21.61 13.94 -0.55
N VAL A 141 -21.84 14.85 -1.48
CA VAL A 141 -20.79 15.43 -2.33
C VAL A 141 -19.74 16.14 -1.48
N ILE A 142 -20.14 16.92 -0.47
CA ILE A 142 -19.23 17.58 0.46
C ILE A 142 -18.41 16.55 1.25
N ALA A 143 -19.06 15.52 1.81
CA ALA A 143 -18.38 14.47 2.57
C ALA A 143 -17.36 13.69 1.72
N ILE A 144 -17.71 13.32 0.49
CA ILE A 144 -16.78 12.69 -0.47
C ILE A 144 -15.62 13.64 -0.80
N GLY A 145 -15.90 14.94 -0.92
CA GLY A 145 -14.89 15.98 -1.12
C GLY A 145 -13.88 16.05 0.03
N HIS A 146 -14.35 16.01 1.28
CA HIS A 146 -13.48 15.95 2.46
C HIS A 146 -12.66 14.66 2.49
N LEU A 147 -13.27 13.50 2.25
CA LEU A 147 -12.55 12.23 2.17
C LEU A 147 -11.45 12.23 1.10
N ARG A 148 -11.71 12.88 -0.04
CA ARG A 148 -10.69 13.07 -1.09
C ARG A 148 -9.54 13.94 -0.59
N ALA A 149 -9.83 15.05 0.08
CA ALA A 149 -8.80 15.94 0.62
C ALA A 149 -7.96 15.22 1.68
N ASP A 150 -8.60 14.48 2.59
CA ASP A 150 -7.96 13.67 3.62
C ASP A 150 -7.07 12.57 3.00
N TRP A 151 -7.52 11.92 1.92
CA TRP A 151 -6.71 10.95 1.19
C TRP A 151 -5.47 11.60 0.56
N LEU A 152 -5.61 12.76 -0.07
CA LEU A 152 -4.48 13.47 -0.67
C LEU A 152 -3.48 13.95 0.39
N GLU A 153 -3.95 14.42 1.55
CA GLU A 153 -3.07 14.76 2.66
C GLU A 153 -2.37 13.53 3.23
N HIS A 154 -3.10 12.41 3.36
CA HIS A 154 -2.56 11.13 3.78
C HIS A 154 -1.45 10.65 2.85
N GLU A 155 -1.67 10.69 1.53
CA GLU A 155 -0.68 10.35 0.52
C GLU A 155 0.52 11.32 0.53
N ALA A 156 0.30 12.62 0.74
CA ALA A 156 1.38 13.60 0.84
C ALA A 156 2.35 13.32 2.01
N ARG A 157 1.90 12.60 3.04
CA ARG A 157 2.74 12.17 4.17
C ARG A 157 3.66 10.99 3.80
N ASP A 158 3.46 10.34 2.66
CA ASP A 158 4.31 9.24 2.19
C ASP A 158 5.75 9.65 1.89
N ARG A 159 6.00 10.97 1.76
CA ARG A 159 7.36 11.52 1.64
C ARG A 159 8.30 11.06 2.75
N ASP A 160 7.77 10.73 3.94
CA ASP A 160 8.57 10.20 5.05
C ASP A 160 9.15 8.80 4.71
N PHE A 161 8.52 8.08 3.77
CA PHE A 161 8.91 6.76 3.30
C PHE A 161 9.58 6.78 1.92
N GLU A 162 9.81 7.94 1.30
CA GLU A 162 10.36 8.08 -0.06
C GLU A 162 11.69 7.31 -0.24
N TRP A 163 12.47 7.19 0.83
CA TRP A 163 13.72 6.42 0.84
C TRP A 163 13.52 4.94 0.49
N PHE A 164 12.33 4.36 0.65
CA PHE A 164 12.04 2.98 0.29
C PHE A 164 11.68 2.79 -1.18
N LYS A 165 11.44 3.86 -1.97
CA LYS A 165 11.06 3.78 -3.41
C LYS A 165 12.24 3.56 -4.37
N ASP A 166 13.45 3.34 -3.87
CA ASP A 166 14.65 3.15 -4.69
C ASP A 166 14.56 1.86 -5.52
N LYS A 167 14.29 1.98 -6.82
CA LYS A 167 14.01 0.86 -7.73
C LYS A 167 15.00 -0.32 -7.65
N LYS A 168 16.27 -0.08 -7.27
CA LYS A 168 17.28 -1.14 -7.19
C LYS A 168 17.33 -1.83 -5.83
N GLU A 169 16.91 -1.14 -4.77
CA GLU A 169 17.04 -1.61 -3.38
C GLU A 169 15.70 -1.66 -2.63
N THR A 170 14.58 -1.32 -3.27
CA THR A 170 13.23 -1.26 -2.66
C THR A 170 12.94 -2.53 -1.89
N THR A 171 13.10 -3.68 -2.55
CA THR A 171 12.78 -4.99 -1.98
C THR A 171 13.64 -5.30 -0.76
N GLU A 172 14.95 -5.05 -0.84
CA GLU A 172 15.90 -5.30 0.24
C GLU A 172 15.72 -4.33 1.41
N ARG A 173 15.42 -3.05 1.13
CA ARG A 173 15.10 -2.04 2.14
C ARG A 173 13.79 -2.38 2.85
N CYS A 174 12.77 -2.83 2.11
CA CYS A 174 11.49 -3.29 2.67
C CYS A 174 11.66 -4.55 3.53
N LYS A 175 12.46 -5.51 3.09
CA LYS A 175 12.84 -6.68 3.92
C LYS A 175 13.59 -6.24 5.18
N CYS A 176 14.51 -5.28 5.09
CA CYS A 176 15.22 -4.76 6.26
C CYS A 176 14.27 -4.05 7.24
N ALA A 177 13.27 -3.33 6.73
CA ALA A 177 12.19 -2.76 7.53
C ALA A 177 11.40 -3.86 8.24
N TRP A 178 10.97 -4.89 7.52
CA TRP A 178 10.26 -6.04 8.07
C TRP A 178 11.02 -6.68 9.23
N GLU A 179 12.30 -7.03 9.02
CA GLU A 179 13.16 -7.63 10.04
C GLU A 179 13.35 -6.73 11.28
N TRP A 180 13.22 -5.41 11.12
CA TRP A 180 13.31 -4.47 12.25
C TRP A 180 11.97 -4.40 12.99
N LEU A 181 10.87 -4.24 12.26
CA LEU A 181 9.54 -4.12 12.85
C LEU A 181 9.14 -5.41 13.59
N GLU A 182 9.36 -6.58 13.00
CA GLU A 182 9.09 -7.87 13.65
C GLU A 182 9.82 -8.02 14.99
N LYS A 183 11.04 -7.50 15.09
CA LYS A 183 11.84 -7.56 16.32
C LYS A 183 11.37 -6.58 17.39
N ASN A 184 10.93 -5.39 16.99
CA ASN A 184 10.68 -4.26 17.89
C ASN A 184 9.19 -4.00 18.18
N ASP A 185 8.27 -4.58 17.40
CA ASP A 185 6.83 -4.35 17.49
C ASP A 185 6.04 -5.67 17.58
N LYS A 186 6.40 -6.52 18.55
CA LYS A 186 5.93 -7.91 18.63
C LYS A 186 4.42 -8.07 18.90
N SER A 187 3.76 -7.07 19.50
CA SER A 187 2.32 -7.12 19.81
C SER A 187 1.45 -6.98 18.56
N ILE A 188 1.95 -6.29 17.53
CA ILE A 188 1.21 -5.99 16.29
C ILE A 188 1.42 -7.06 15.20
N PHE A 189 2.44 -7.90 15.37
CA PHE A 189 2.98 -8.76 14.32
C PHE A 189 2.49 -10.21 14.27
N LYS A 190 1.70 -10.70 15.25
CA LYS A 190 1.19 -12.08 15.19
C LYS A 190 0.29 -12.28 13.96
N GLY A 191 0.77 -13.05 12.97
CA GLY A 191 0.01 -13.48 11.79
C GLY A 191 0.00 -12.53 10.59
N ARG A 192 0.86 -11.50 10.54
CA ARG A 192 0.95 -10.60 9.37
C ARG A 192 1.87 -11.16 8.28
N ALA A 193 1.50 -10.92 7.02
CA ALA A 193 2.35 -11.20 5.87
C ALA A 193 3.60 -10.29 5.88
N ALA A 194 4.72 -10.81 5.37
CA ALA A 194 5.97 -10.07 5.31
C ALA A 194 5.85 -8.85 4.38
N ILE A 195 6.45 -7.73 4.80
CA ILE A 195 6.57 -6.52 3.98
C ILE A 195 7.63 -6.77 2.92
N THR A 196 7.20 -6.96 1.67
CA THR A 196 8.09 -7.27 0.53
C THR A 196 8.15 -6.15 -0.50
N SER A 197 7.16 -5.26 -0.49
CA SER A 197 7.04 -4.13 -1.40
C SER A 197 6.89 -2.80 -0.66
N TYR A 198 7.02 -1.71 -1.40
CA TYR A 198 6.77 -0.36 -0.90
C TYR A 198 5.30 -0.18 -0.46
N ASP A 199 4.34 -0.73 -1.21
CA ASP A 199 2.92 -0.63 -0.87
C ASP A 199 2.58 -1.43 0.40
N ASP A 200 3.18 -2.60 0.60
CA ASP A 200 3.03 -3.38 1.85
C ASP A 200 3.49 -2.56 3.07
N LEU A 201 4.60 -1.84 2.92
CA LEU A 201 5.17 -0.99 3.97
C LEU A 201 4.18 0.12 4.35
N LEU A 202 3.62 0.81 3.35
CA LEU A 202 2.66 1.88 3.58
C LEU A 202 1.36 1.36 4.20
N ILE A 203 0.83 0.24 3.70
CA ILE A 203 -0.35 -0.42 4.28
C ILE A 203 -0.12 -0.77 5.75
N TYR A 204 1.09 -1.21 6.10
CA TYR A 204 1.46 -1.46 7.50
C TYR A 204 1.38 -0.18 8.34
N PHE A 205 2.05 0.90 7.92
CA PHE A 205 2.06 2.15 8.69
C PHE A 205 0.68 2.80 8.80
N ASP A 206 -0.16 2.63 7.78
CA ASP A 206 -1.55 3.07 7.78
C ASP A 206 -2.40 2.28 8.80
N LYS A 207 -2.05 1.02 9.09
CA LYS A 207 -2.72 0.18 10.10
C LYS A 207 -2.33 0.50 11.53
N VAL A 208 -1.05 0.75 11.77
CA VAL A 208 -0.56 0.92 13.15
C VAL A 208 -0.91 2.30 13.71
N GLY A 209 -1.14 3.29 12.86
CA GLY A 209 -1.58 4.61 13.32
C GLY A 209 -0.50 5.40 14.06
N HIS A 210 0.78 5.08 13.85
CA HIS A 210 1.90 5.80 14.43
C HIS A 210 1.82 7.31 14.13
N GLY A 211 2.13 8.14 15.13
CA GLY A 211 2.23 9.58 14.94
C GLY A 211 3.42 9.99 14.06
N PRO A 212 3.45 11.23 13.53
CA PRO A 212 4.52 11.66 12.61
C PRO A 212 5.94 11.53 13.18
N GLN A 213 6.12 11.83 14.48
CA GLN A 213 7.43 11.73 15.12
C GLN A 213 7.89 10.28 15.28
N GLU A 214 6.98 9.40 15.64
CA GLU A 214 7.25 7.97 15.79
C GLU A 214 7.58 7.34 14.45
N ARG A 215 6.83 7.66 13.39
CA ARG A 215 7.14 7.23 12.01
C ARG A 215 8.56 7.62 11.61
N LYS A 216 8.92 8.90 11.78
CA LYS A 216 10.27 9.40 11.44
C LYS A 216 11.35 8.69 12.25
N TYR A 217 11.11 8.46 13.54
CA TYR A 217 12.03 7.73 14.41
C TYR A 217 12.24 6.29 13.91
N ILE A 218 11.17 5.56 13.62
CA ILE A 218 11.22 4.18 13.10
C ILE A 218 11.97 4.14 11.78
N VAL A 219 11.62 5.01 10.83
CA VAL A 219 12.29 5.11 9.52
C VAL A 219 13.79 5.37 9.70
N GLN A 220 14.18 6.28 10.60
CA GLN A 220 15.59 6.55 10.87
C GLN A 220 16.33 5.34 11.46
N LYS A 221 15.69 4.58 12.36
CA LYS A 221 16.27 3.35 12.91
C LYS A 221 16.47 2.28 11.84
N ILE A 222 15.51 2.14 10.93
CA ILE A 222 15.63 1.21 9.78
C ILE A 222 16.77 1.65 8.87
N LYS A 223 16.87 2.94 8.52
CA LYS A 223 17.99 3.49 7.72
C LYS A 223 19.34 3.21 8.36
N ASN A 224 19.48 3.45 9.67
CA ASN A 224 20.73 3.19 10.38
C ASN A 224 21.10 1.70 10.36
N ARG A 225 20.12 0.81 10.54
CA ARG A 225 20.32 -0.65 10.43
C ARG A 225 20.76 -1.03 9.02
N TRP A 226 20.11 -0.48 8.00
CA TRP A 226 20.46 -0.72 6.60
C TRP A 226 21.90 -0.31 6.30
N SER A 227 22.29 0.92 6.68
CA SER A 227 23.65 1.41 6.49
C SER A 227 24.69 0.51 7.16
N ARG A 228 24.38 -0.02 8.35
CA ARG A 228 25.24 -1.00 9.03
C ARG A 228 25.31 -2.33 8.28
N LYS A 229 24.17 -2.87 7.82
CA LYS A 229 24.13 -4.11 7.01
C LYS A 229 24.94 -3.96 5.72
N GLN A 230 24.83 -2.81 5.05
CA GLN A 230 25.62 -2.49 3.85
C GLN A 230 27.12 -2.36 4.16
N PHE A 231 27.47 -1.74 5.28
CA PHE A 231 28.86 -1.65 5.74
C PHE A 231 29.44 -3.04 6.02
N ASP A 232 28.72 -3.86 6.80
CA ASP A 232 29.14 -5.21 7.18
C ASP A 232 29.30 -6.11 5.94
N GLN A 233 28.42 -5.98 4.93
CA GLN A 233 28.56 -6.69 3.65
C GLN A 233 29.80 -6.25 2.86
N ARG A 234 30.13 -4.96 2.84
CA ARG A 234 31.32 -4.43 2.16
C ARG A 234 32.63 -4.69 2.91
N ALA A 235 32.53 -4.96 4.22
CA ALA A 235 33.65 -5.23 5.10
C ALA A 235 33.70 -6.71 5.54
N ALA A 236 33.03 -7.61 4.83
CA ALA A 236 32.93 -9.02 5.22
C ALA A 236 34.33 -9.70 5.31
N ASP A 237 35.27 -9.26 4.47
CA ASP A 237 36.67 -9.67 4.42
C ASP A 237 37.60 -8.77 5.25
N LYS A 238 37.09 -7.68 5.82
CA LYS A 238 37.89 -6.61 6.45
C LYS A 238 37.52 -6.44 7.91
N LYS A 239 38.45 -6.82 8.78
CA LYS A 239 38.35 -6.57 10.22
C LYS A 239 39.25 -5.38 10.60
N GLN A 240 38.67 -4.39 11.27
CA GLN A 240 39.47 -3.30 11.83
C GLN A 240 40.40 -3.84 12.92
N CYS A 241 41.71 -3.70 12.71
CA CYS A 241 42.73 -4.03 13.70
C CYS A 241 43.20 -2.73 14.37
N ASN A 242 42.82 -2.53 15.64
CA ASN A 242 43.27 -1.37 16.41
C ASN A 242 44.66 -1.65 17.00
N VAL A 243 45.70 -1.14 16.34
CA VAL A 243 47.09 -1.30 16.79
C VAL A 243 47.62 0.06 17.27
N MET A 244 48.23 0.09 18.45
CA MET A 244 49.01 1.25 18.88
C MET A 244 50.40 1.20 18.23
N LEU A 245 50.69 2.17 17.36
CA LEU A 245 51.99 2.35 16.74
C LEU A 245 52.66 3.59 17.34
N SER A 246 53.99 3.58 17.42
CA SER A 246 54.74 4.76 17.86
C SER A 246 54.56 5.90 16.86
N LYS A 247 54.63 7.15 17.32
CA LYS A 247 54.53 8.34 16.44
C LYS A 247 55.52 8.29 15.28
N LYS A 248 56.73 7.76 15.52
CA LYS A 248 57.77 7.56 14.50
C LYS A 248 57.32 6.60 13.40
N VAL A 249 56.72 5.47 13.77
CA VAL A 249 56.22 4.47 12.81
C VAL A 249 55.04 5.02 12.01
N ILE A 250 54.17 5.82 12.63
CA ILE A 250 53.08 6.51 11.91
C ILE A 250 53.65 7.46 10.85
N HIS A 251 54.69 8.24 11.18
CA HIS A 251 55.33 9.13 10.20
C HIS A 251 55.94 8.35 9.02
N LEU A 252 56.63 7.24 9.28
CA LEU A 252 57.16 6.38 8.22
C LEU A 252 56.05 5.78 7.35
N LEU A 253 54.92 5.40 7.96
CA LEU A 253 53.76 4.90 7.22
C LEU A 253 53.17 5.99 6.31
N ASP A 254 53.19 7.25 6.73
CA ASP A 254 52.72 8.41 5.96
C ASP A 254 53.63 8.68 4.76
N GLU A 255 54.95 8.69 4.97
CA GLU A 255 55.93 8.82 3.88
C GLU A 255 55.77 7.71 2.84
N LEU A 256 55.56 6.45 3.28
CA LEU A 256 55.33 5.32 2.37
C LEU A 256 53.99 5.44 1.63
N SER A 257 52.95 5.89 2.32
CA SER A 257 51.62 6.15 1.75
C SER A 257 51.71 7.19 0.62
N GLU A 258 52.41 8.30 0.87
CA GLU A 258 52.63 9.37 -0.12
C GLU A 258 53.51 8.93 -1.28
N LYS A 259 54.67 8.34 -0.98
CA LYS A 259 55.65 7.90 -1.99
C LYS A 259 55.05 6.91 -3.00
N HIS A 260 54.15 6.04 -2.54
CA HIS A 260 53.54 5.02 -3.39
C HIS A 260 52.08 5.34 -3.80
N SER A 261 51.54 6.50 -3.41
CA SER A 261 50.14 6.89 -3.67
C SER A 261 49.12 5.83 -3.23
N LEU A 262 49.40 5.16 -2.10
CA LEU A 262 48.55 4.14 -1.49
C LEU A 262 47.93 4.67 -0.21
N LYS A 263 46.80 4.12 0.24
CA LYS A 263 46.29 4.39 1.59
C LYS A 263 47.14 3.67 2.63
N ARG A 264 47.32 4.27 3.82
CA ARG A 264 48.03 3.67 4.97
C ARG A 264 47.68 2.19 5.22
N ALA A 265 46.39 1.84 5.18
CA ALA A 265 45.94 0.46 5.35
C ALA A 265 46.44 -0.49 4.24
N GLN A 266 46.48 -0.04 2.98
CA GLN A 266 47.00 -0.82 1.87
C GLN A 266 48.51 -1.02 1.95
N VAL A 267 49.24 -0.03 2.47
CA VAL A 267 50.68 -0.17 2.74
C VAL A 267 50.90 -1.24 3.80
N LEU A 268 50.16 -1.20 4.91
CA LEU A 268 50.25 -2.21 5.96
C LEU A 268 49.88 -3.61 5.46
N GLU A 269 48.77 -3.76 4.72
CA GLU A 269 48.38 -5.05 4.14
C GLU A 269 49.49 -5.61 3.24
N ARG A 270 50.05 -4.80 2.34
CA ARG A 270 51.14 -5.25 1.45
C ARG A 270 52.39 -5.66 2.21
N LEU A 271 52.79 -4.90 3.23
CA LEU A 271 53.97 -5.23 4.03
C LEU A 271 53.77 -6.53 4.83
N VAL A 272 52.60 -6.70 5.45
CA VAL A 272 52.27 -7.91 6.20
C VAL A 272 52.16 -9.12 5.28
N THR A 273 51.52 -8.98 4.12
CA THR A 273 51.42 -10.06 3.14
C THR A 273 52.78 -10.45 2.57
N ALA A 274 53.61 -9.47 2.16
CA ALA A 274 54.94 -9.75 1.64
C ALA A 274 55.80 -10.49 2.67
N GLU A 275 55.76 -10.06 3.94
CA GLU A 275 56.49 -10.74 5.01
C GLU A 275 55.93 -12.13 5.32
N ALA A 276 54.61 -12.33 5.26
CA ALA A 276 54.01 -13.65 5.46
C ALA A 276 54.33 -14.63 4.32
N GLU A 277 54.50 -14.13 3.09
CA GLU A 277 54.81 -14.93 1.90
C GLU A 277 56.31 -15.24 1.76
N SER A 278 57.19 -14.26 2.01
CA SER A 278 58.63 -14.42 1.84
C SER A 278 59.37 -14.80 3.14
N GLY A 279 58.89 -14.32 4.29
CA GLY A 279 59.40 -14.69 5.62
C GLY A 279 60.79 -14.16 5.95
N ASP A 280 61.30 -13.19 5.20
CA ASP A 280 62.71 -12.80 5.26
C ASP A 280 63.00 -11.85 6.45
N TYR A 281 62.18 -10.82 6.68
CA TYR A 281 62.57 -9.73 7.58
C TYR A 281 62.39 -10.04 9.06
N LEU A 282 61.33 -10.76 9.45
CA LEU A 282 61.09 -11.13 10.84
C LEU A 282 61.94 -12.34 11.24
N ALA A 283 62.20 -13.28 10.33
CA ALA A 283 63.04 -14.44 10.60
C ALA A 283 64.53 -14.07 10.77
N GLU A 284 65.06 -13.14 9.96
CA GLU A 284 66.44 -12.67 10.11
C GLU A 284 66.66 -11.87 11.40
N ASN A 285 65.71 -11.01 11.78
CA ASN A 285 65.81 -10.23 13.01
C ASN A 285 65.72 -11.09 14.29
N LEU A 286 65.02 -12.22 14.23
CA LEU A 286 64.97 -13.20 15.32
C LEU A 286 66.26 -14.00 15.48
N LYS A 287 67.03 -14.22 14.39
CA LYS A 287 68.35 -14.85 14.45
C LYS A 287 69.45 -13.92 14.98
N SER A 288 69.31 -12.61 14.77
CA SER A 288 70.26 -11.59 15.27
C SER A 288 69.99 -11.13 16.72
N SER A 289 68.90 -11.60 17.34
CA SER A 289 68.55 -11.30 18.73
C SER A 289 68.75 -12.49 19.70
N ARG A 290 69.43 -13.55 19.26
CA ARG A 290 69.86 -14.68 20.08
C ARG A 290 71.37 -14.64 20.33
#